data_AF-B8LNW5-F1
#
_entry.id   AF-B8LNW5-F1
#
_cell.length_a   1.000
_cell.length_b   1.000
_cell.length_c   1.000
_cell.angle_alpha   90.00
_cell.angle_beta   90.00
_cell.angle_gamma   90.00
#
_symmetry.space_group_name_H-M   'P 1'
#
loop_
_entity.id
_entity.type
_entity.pdbx_description
1 polymer ?
#
loop_
_entity_poly.entity_id
_entity_poly.type
_entity_poly.pdbx_seq_one_letter_code
_entity_poly.pdbx_strand_id
1 'polypeptide(L)'
;MEPLSQYSTRGLGFSNLLCRSEEELAELKGTQLLNSTLGYKDYVQSEFLKVQEEIIDPNRHLFDSDITQKDFLWAFGILRSRAFPPFIGDNLAMVPFADLVNHGFSINVEEPSWERKVTGLFDRQEALTMRAPAAFRTGEQVLMQYGMNKSNGQLALDYGFVERNRKNGSNRDIFTLTLEISESDPFFADKLDIAELNGMETTAYFDITQGQGVPESMLTFLRLIALGGTDAFLLEPLFRDSVWEHLSLPVSQENEAAICKVVLDGCQSTLSGYGTTIEEDEALLGRKLDARLEIAAVTRLGEKQVLQEIQKSFEEYIVNRDQLEYYQERRLKNLGLMGEIGEIIFWEPK
;
A
#
# COMPACT_ATOMS: atom_id res chain seq x y z
N MET A 1 21.89 29.20 32.95
CA MET A 1 21.46 27.98 32.22
C MET A 1 20.14 27.58 32.83
N GLU A 2 19.04 27.96 32.18
CA GLU A 2 17.73 27.46 32.58
C GLU A 2 17.63 25.97 32.23
N PRO A 3 17.02 25.14 33.09
CA PRO A 3 16.91 23.72 32.85
C PRO A 3 16.02 23.44 31.63
N LEU A 4 16.49 22.57 30.73
CA LEU A 4 15.84 22.08 29.51
C LEU A 4 14.48 21.38 29.74
N SER A 5 13.94 21.36 30.96
CA SER A 5 12.66 20.71 31.30
C SER A 5 11.43 21.42 30.70
N GLN A 6 11.59 22.62 30.14
CA GLN A 6 10.51 23.37 29.50
C GLN A 6 10.27 22.98 28.03
N TYR A 7 11.14 22.17 27.42
CA TYR A 7 10.97 21.65 26.05
C TYR A 7 10.47 20.20 26.01
N SER A 8 9.75 19.77 27.06
CA SER A 8 9.07 18.48 27.01
C SER A 8 7.95 18.52 25.97
N THR A 9 8.23 17.98 24.78
CA THR A 9 7.23 17.75 23.72
C THR A 9 6.16 16.73 24.12
N ARG A 10 6.22 16.14 25.34
CA ARG A 10 5.17 15.26 25.91
C ARG A 10 3.79 15.93 25.97
N GLY A 11 3.71 17.26 25.95
CA GLY A 11 2.45 18.03 25.95
C GLY A 11 1.85 18.32 24.56
N LEU A 12 2.56 18.01 23.47
CA LEU A 12 1.98 18.08 22.13
C LEU A 12 1.08 16.87 21.95
N GLY A 13 -0.24 17.08 22.08
CA GLY A 13 -1.23 16.03 21.82
C GLY A 13 -0.97 15.42 20.43
N PHE A 14 -0.57 14.16 20.40
CA PHE A 14 -0.37 13.44 19.15
C PHE A 14 -1.72 13.14 18.52
N SER A 15 -1.90 13.58 17.28
CA SER A 15 -3.10 13.31 16.48
C SER A 15 -3.07 11.95 15.79
N ASN A 16 -2.01 11.14 16.02
CA ASN A 16 -1.86 9.81 15.44
C ASN A 16 -3.06 8.93 15.81
N LEU A 17 -3.59 8.20 14.82
CA LEU A 17 -4.74 7.32 14.94
C LEU A 17 -4.60 6.25 16.03
N LEU A 18 -3.38 5.79 16.30
CA LEU A 18 -3.11 4.77 17.31
C LEU A 18 -3.51 5.22 18.72
N CYS A 19 -3.44 6.52 19.02
CA CYS A 19 -3.78 7.06 20.35
C CYS A 19 -5.26 7.43 20.50
N ARG A 20 -6.08 7.25 19.45
CA ARG A 20 -7.50 7.66 19.45
C ARG A 20 -8.41 6.65 20.13
N SER A 21 -9.53 7.14 20.66
CA SER A 21 -10.60 6.31 21.22
C SER A 21 -11.39 5.58 20.14
N GLU A 22 -12.21 4.60 20.51
CA GLU A 22 -13.05 3.88 19.56
C GLU A 22 -14.11 4.78 18.92
N GLU A 23 -14.69 5.70 19.70
CA GLU A 23 -15.65 6.69 19.20
C GLU A 23 -15.00 7.62 18.18
N GLU A 24 -13.74 7.99 18.39
CA GLU A 24 -12.97 8.81 17.46
C GLU A 24 -12.60 8.05 16.17
N LEU A 25 -12.54 6.72 16.20
CA LEU A 25 -12.29 5.86 15.05
C LEU A 25 -13.58 5.46 14.30
N ALA A 26 -14.75 5.67 14.90
CA ALA A 26 -16.04 5.35 14.29
C ALA A 26 -16.26 6.09 12.95
N GLU A 27 -15.69 7.28 12.79
CA GLU A 27 -15.73 8.08 11.55
C GLU A 27 -14.98 7.43 10.37
N LEU A 28 -14.11 6.45 10.66
CA LEU A 28 -13.34 5.68 9.67
C LEU A 28 -14.01 4.35 9.31
N LYS A 29 -15.26 4.11 9.73
CA LYS A 29 -15.98 2.87 9.47
C LYS A 29 -15.96 2.52 7.97
N GLY A 30 -15.57 1.27 7.68
CA GLY A 30 -15.48 0.72 6.33
C GLY A 30 -14.15 0.97 5.61
N THR A 31 -13.28 1.82 6.16
CA THR A 31 -11.99 2.15 5.52
C THR A 31 -10.92 1.09 5.75
N GLN A 32 -9.97 0.97 4.82
CA GLN A 32 -8.75 0.17 5.03
C GLN A 32 -7.87 0.76 6.12
N LEU A 33 -7.89 2.09 6.27
CA LEU A 33 -7.20 2.79 7.34
C LEU A 33 -7.68 2.35 8.73
N LEU A 34 -8.98 2.13 8.94
CA LEU A 34 -9.50 1.63 10.20
C LEU A 34 -8.97 0.23 10.49
N ASN A 35 -9.08 -0.69 9.53
CA ASN A 35 -8.60 -2.07 9.67
C ASN A 35 -7.09 -2.09 10.01
N SER A 36 -6.30 -1.29 9.29
CA SER A 36 -4.86 -1.15 9.54
C SER A 36 -4.58 -0.60 10.93
N THR A 37 -5.32 0.44 11.35
CA THR A 37 -5.15 1.06 12.67
C THR A 37 -5.45 0.07 13.80
N LEU A 38 -6.55 -0.69 13.69
CA LEU A 38 -6.92 -1.70 14.67
C LEU A 38 -5.90 -2.84 14.71
N GLY A 39 -5.47 -3.35 13.55
CA GLY A 39 -4.43 -4.37 13.46
C GLY A 39 -3.12 -3.95 14.14
N TYR A 40 -2.69 -2.70 13.95
CA TYR A 40 -1.52 -2.18 14.68
C TYR A 40 -1.75 -2.05 16.18
N LYS A 41 -2.94 -1.65 16.64
CA LYS A 41 -3.24 -1.57 18.09
C LYS A 41 -3.18 -2.97 18.72
N ASP A 42 -3.76 -3.97 18.07
CA ASP A 42 -3.75 -5.36 18.55
C ASP A 42 -2.34 -5.96 18.55
N TYR A 43 -1.56 -5.70 17.50
CA TYR A 43 -0.16 -6.09 17.43
C TYR A 43 0.67 -5.46 18.56
N VAL A 44 0.59 -4.14 18.72
CA VAL A 44 1.35 -3.40 19.76
C VAL A 44 0.94 -3.85 21.16
N GLN A 45 -0.35 -4.15 21.37
CA GLN A 45 -0.83 -4.71 22.63
C GLN A 45 -0.21 -6.08 22.91
N SER A 46 -0.19 -6.97 21.91
CA SER A 46 0.37 -8.30 22.05
C SER A 46 1.87 -8.26 22.35
N GLU A 47 2.61 -7.37 21.67
CA GLU A 47 4.04 -7.16 21.92
C GLU A 47 4.30 -6.54 23.30
N PHE A 48 3.44 -5.61 23.77
CA PHE A 48 3.57 -5.05 25.11
C PHE A 48 3.47 -6.13 26.20
N LEU A 49 2.55 -7.09 26.06
CA LEU A 49 2.40 -8.18 27.03
C LEU A 49 3.67 -9.04 27.10
N LYS A 50 4.28 -9.36 25.96
CA LYS A 50 5.56 -10.10 25.90
C LYS A 50 6.69 -9.31 26.56
N VAL A 51 6.85 -8.03 26.20
CA VAL A 51 7.86 -7.15 26.80
C VAL A 51 7.65 -6.99 28.31
N GLN A 52 6.40 -6.93 28.75
CA GLN A 52 6.06 -6.86 30.17
C GLN A 52 6.51 -8.11 30.92
N GLU A 53 6.15 -9.29 30.43
CA GLU A 53 6.48 -10.57 31.05
C GLU A 53 7.98 -10.89 31.02
N GLU A 54 8.64 -10.64 29.88
CA GLU A 54 10.03 -11.08 29.66
C GLU A 54 11.07 -10.06 30.10
N ILE A 55 10.75 -8.76 30.10
CA ILE A 55 11.72 -7.68 30.31
C ILE A 55 11.34 -6.81 31.50
N ILE A 56 10.12 -6.23 31.52
CA ILE A 56 9.76 -5.24 32.54
C ILE A 56 9.62 -5.90 33.92
N ASP A 57 8.87 -6.98 34.02
CA ASP A 57 8.60 -7.66 35.29
C ASP A 57 9.86 -8.26 35.95
N PRO A 58 10.75 -8.96 35.22
CA PRO A 58 12.00 -9.44 35.80
C PRO A 58 12.97 -8.33 36.21
N ASN A 59 12.89 -7.16 35.55
CA ASN A 59 13.81 -6.05 35.74
C ASN A 59 13.16 -4.79 36.32
N ARG A 60 12.10 -4.93 37.14
CA ARG A 60 11.36 -3.79 37.72
C ARG A 60 12.25 -2.74 38.41
N HIS A 61 13.39 -3.16 38.94
CA HIS A 61 14.37 -2.25 39.57
C HIS A 61 15.03 -1.25 38.59
N LEU A 62 14.95 -1.47 37.28
CA LEU A 62 15.45 -0.56 36.24
C LEU A 62 14.42 0.51 35.83
N PHE A 63 13.17 0.37 36.27
CA PHE A 63 12.08 1.25 35.87
C PHE A 63 11.59 2.06 37.07
N ASP A 64 11.69 3.39 36.98
CA ASP A 64 11.30 4.30 38.07
C ASP A 64 9.78 4.31 38.35
N SER A 65 8.97 3.80 37.42
CA SER A 65 7.51 3.74 37.51
C SER A 65 6.93 2.55 36.75
N ASP A 66 5.72 2.14 37.10
CA ASP A 66 4.96 1.17 36.31
C ASP A 66 4.73 1.70 34.89
N ILE A 67 5.02 0.86 33.88
CA ILE A 67 4.77 1.16 32.47
C ILE A 67 3.41 0.59 32.10
N THR A 68 2.53 1.44 31.58
CA THR A 68 1.20 1.01 31.11
C THR A 68 1.20 0.74 29.61
N GLN A 69 0.17 0.03 29.13
CA GLN A 69 -0.07 -0.16 27.70
C GLN A 69 -0.20 1.19 26.95
N LYS A 70 -0.76 2.22 27.62
CA LYS A 70 -0.88 3.56 27.01
C LYS A 70 0.49 4.21 26.82
N ASP A 71 1.42 4.02 27.75
CA ASP A 71 2.79 4.54 27.64
C ASP A 71 3.55 3.84 26.51
N PHE A 72 3.35 2.53 26.36
CA PHE A 72 3.95 1.74 25.29
C PHE A 72 3.41 2.15 23.92
N LEU A 73 2.09 2.31 23.79
CA LEU A 73 1.45 2.78 22.56
C LEU A 73 1.86 4.21 22.20
N TRP A 74 2.01 5.08 23.20
CA TRP A 74 2.57 6.41 23.02
C TRP A 74 4.00 6.35 22.47
N ALA A 75 4.88 5.55 23.09
CA ALA A 75 6.26 5.40 22.65
C ALA A 75 6.36 4.84 21.21
N PHE A 76 5.51 3.88 20.86
CA PHE A 76 5.40 3.37 19.50
C PHE A 76 4.93 4.44 18.51
N GLY A 77 3.95 5.27 18.88
CA GLY A 77 3.50 6.41 18.10
C GLY A 77 4.61 7.47 17.90
N ILE A 78 5.44 7.72 18.92
CA ILE A 78 6.64 8.56 18.80
C ILE A 78 7.58 7.99 17.75
N LEU A 79 7.90 6.70 17.85
CA LEU A 79 8.83 6.05 16.94
C LEU A 79 8.33 6.14 15.49
N ARG A 80 7.06 5.84 15.22
CA ARG A 80 6.51 5.90 13.86
C ARG A 80 6.44 7.31 13.27
N SER A 81 6.18 8.32 14.10
CA SER A 81 5.96 9.70 13.64
C SER A 81 7.24 10.52 13.54
N ARG A 82 8.31 10.15 14.24
CA ARG A 82 9.51 10.98 14.42
C ARG A 82 10.83 10.28 14.12
N ALA A 83 10.84 8.96 13.98
CA ALA A 83 12.06 8.27 13.59
C ALA A 83 12.39 8.59 12.14
N PHE A 84 13.67 8.82 11.88
CA PHE A 84 14.21 8.83 10.54
C PHE A 84 14.50 7.39 10.13
N PRO A 85 13.91 6.88 9.03
CA PRO A 85 14.25 5.56 8.52
C PRO A 85 15.75 5.50 8.19
N PRO A 86 16.37 4.32 8.28
CA PRO A 86 17.81 4.16 8.23
C PRO A 86 18.52 4.83 7.06
N PHE A 87 19.71 5.32 7.39
CA PHE A 87 20.80 5.57 6.46
C PHE A 87 21.44 4.25 6.10
N ILE A 88 21.09 3.67 4.94
CA ILE A 88 21.72 2.45 4.39
C ILE A 88 21.73 1.28 5.41
N GLY A 89 20.69 0.43 5.42
CA GLY A 89 20.55 -0.75 6.30
C GLY A 89 19.27 -0.76 7.13
N ASP A 90 19.25 -1.47 8.27
CA ASP A 90 18.03 -1.74 9.10
C ASP A 90 17.91 -0.91 10.40
N ASN A 91 18.64 0.20 10.56
CA ASN A 91 18.68 0.97 11.82
C ASN A 91 17.73 2.19 11.87
N LEU A 92 16.85 2.28 12.87
CA LEU A 92 16.01 3.47 13.15
C LEU A 92 16.76 4.51 14.01
N ALA A 93 16.60 5.80 13.73
CA ALA A 93 17.20 6.88 14.53
C ALA A 93 16.19 7.96 14.94
N MET A 94 16.19 8.30 16.23
CA MET A 94 15.51 9.47 16.78
C MET A 94 16.54 10.58 16.94
N VAL A 95 16.38 11.68 16.20
CA VAL A 95 17.34 12.79 16.22
C VAL A 95 16.66 14.04 16.75
N PRO A 96 16.93 14.44 18.02
CA PRO A 96 16.37 15.66 18.58
C PRO A 96 16.69 16.87 17.71
N PHE A 97 15.80 17.86 17.71
CA PHE A 97 15.85 19.08 16.90
C PHE A 97 15.55 18.85 15.41
N ALA A 98 16.11 17.81 14.81
CA ALA A 98 15.79 17.42 13.42
C ALA A 98 14.33 16.98 13.27
N ASP A 99 13.78 16.29 14.27
CA ASP A 99 12.39 15.81 14.31
C ASP A 99 11.33 16.91 14.48
N LEU A 100 11.74 18.18 14.57
CA LEU A 100 10.85 19.35 14.62
C LEU A 100 10.50 19.90 13.23
N VAL A 101 11.23 19.50 12.18
CA VAL A 101 10.99 19.98 10.81
C VAL A 101 9.71 19.34 10.28
N ASN A 102 8.69 20.16 10.02
CA ASN A 102 7.37 19.67 9.62
C ASN A 102 7.30 19.27 8.13
N HIS A 103 6.27 18.49 7.81
CA HIS A 103 5.90 18.15 6.45
C HIS A 103 5.45 19.39 5.64
N GLY A 104 5.96 19.53 4.41
CA GLY A 104 5.55 20.58 3.47
C GLY A 104 4.77 20.04 2.28
N PHE A 105 3.46 20.33 2.26
CA PHE A 105 2.52 19.92 1.21
C PHE A 105 2.89 20.41 -0.21
N SER A 106 3.73 21.44 -0.32
CA SER A 106 4.17 22.02 -1.60
C SER A 106 5.56 21.54 -2.04
N ILE A 107 6.21 20.68 -1.26
CA ILE A 107 7.58 20.22 -1.53
C ILE A 107 7.50 18.92 -2.34
N ASN A 108 7.95 19.00 -3.59
CA ASN A 108 7.98 17.88 -4.52
C ASN A 108 9.43 17.43 -4.76
N VAL A 109 10.05 16.84 -3.73
CA VAL A 109 11.39 16.28 -3.80
C VAL A 109 11.31 14.85 -3.29
N GLU A 110 11.71 13.90 -4.14
CA GLU A 110 11.70 12.47 -3.81
C GLU A 110 12.84 12.08 -2.86
N GLU A 111 14.01 12.71 -3.05
CA GLU A 111 15.17 12.45 -2.21
C GLU A 111 14.94 12.95 -0.77
N PRO A 112 15.34 12.16 0.25
CA PRO A 112 15.24 12.58 1.63
C PRO A 112 16.06 13.86 1.84
N SER A 113 15.47 14.81 2.56
CA SER A 113 16.11 16.09 2.91
C SER A 113 17.22 15.94 3.97
N TRP A 114 17.72 14.73 4.18
CA TRP A 114 18.63 14.39 5.25
C TRP A 114 19.60 13.27 4.84
N GLU A 115 20.84 13.34 5.33
CA GLU A 115 21.90 12.38 5.05
C GLU A 115 22.73 12.12 6.33
N ARG A 116 23.14 10.88 6.56
CA ARG A 116 24.11 10.55 7.62
C ARG A 116 25.50 10.79 7.08
N LYS A 117 26.26 11.57 7.83
CA LYS A 117 27.67 11.79 7.58
C LYS A 117 28.46 11.24 8.73
N VAL A 118 29.46 10.45 8.38
CA VAL A 118 30.55 10.13 9.30
C VAL A 118 31.66 11.14 9.03
N THR A 119 31.93 12.00 10.01
CA THR A 119 32.98 13.01 9.94
C THR A 119 34.15 12.60 10.84
N GLY A 120 35.35 13.03 10.48
CA GLY A 120 36.57 12.77 11.25
C GLY A 120 37.38 11.55 10.78
N LEU A 121 38.69 11.75 10.54
CA LEU A 121 39.63 10.71 10.13
C LEU A 121 40.15 9.86 11.31
N PHE A 122 40.08 10.39 12.54
CA PHE A 122 40.64 9.77 13.75
C PHE A 122 39.64 9.63 14.91
N ASP A 123 38.55 10.40 14.90
CA ASP A 123 37.42 10.28 15.81
C ASP A 123 36.15 10.27 14.95
N ARG A 124 35.55 9.09 14.77
CA ARG A 124 34.39 8.91 13.90
C ARG A 124 33.16 9.50 14.57
N GLN A 125 32.82 10.73 14.21
CA GLN A 125 31.60 11.36 14.67
C GLN A 125 30.51 11.15 13.63
N GLU A 126 29.39 10.61 14.07
CA GLU A 126 28.21 10.45 13.23
C GLU A 126 27.29 11.63 13.42
N ALA A 127 26.89 12.25 12.32
CA ALA A 127 25.98 13.39 12.32
C ALA A 127 24.87 13.19 11.28
N LEU A 128 23.66 13.60 11.65
CA LEU A 128 22.58 13.83 10.71
C LEU A 128 22.75 15.22 10.10
N THR A 129 22.93 15.30 8.79
CA THR A 129 22.88 16.58 8.06
C THR A 129 21.52 16.70 7.40
N MET A 130 20.74 17.72 7.76
CA MET A 130 19.51 18.09 7.05
C MET A 130 19.76 19.26 6.11
N ARG A 131 19.16 19.20 4.93
CA ARG A 131 19.25 20.24 3.90
C ARG A 131 17.85 20.71 3.56
N ALA A 132 17.67 22.03 3.47
CA ALA A 132 16.43 22.60 3.00
C ALA A 132 16.18 22.15 1.54
N PRO A 133 15.03 21.53 1.23
CA PRO A 133 14.73 21.07 -0.13
C PRO A 133 14.38 22.21 -1.10
N ALA A 134 14.17 23.42 -0.57
CA ALA A 134 13.87 24.63 -1.33
C ALA A 134 14.46 25.86 -0.63
N ALA A 135 14.45 27.01 -1.32
CA ALA A 135 14.77 28.29 -0.71
C ALA A 135 13.60 28.78 0.16
N PHE A 136 13.88 29.10 1.43
CA PHE A 136 12.92 29.68 2.36
C PHE A 136 13.30 31.14 2.65
N ARG A 137 12.32 32.03 2.79
CA ARG A 137 12.57 33.44 3.16
C ARG A 137 12.77 33.57 4.65
N THR A 138 13.42 34.66 5.07
CA THR A 138 13.54 34.99 6.49
C THR A 138 12.16 35.10 7.13
N GLY A 139 11.93 34.34 8.20
CA GLY A 139 10.65 34.26 8.91
C GLY A 139 9.69 33.19 8.38
N GLU A 140 9.99 32.51 7.28
CA GLU A 140 9.22 31.34 6.82
C GLU A 140 9.63 30.08 7.59
N GLN A 141 8.67 29.19 7.80
CA GLN A 141 8.93 27.88 8.39
C GLN A 141 9.70 27.01 7.39
N VAL A 142 10.78 26.39 7.86
CA VAL A 142 11.51 25.36 7.11
C VAL A 142 10.70 24.06 7.15
N LEU A 143 10.47 23.49 5.98
CA LEU A 143 9.63 22.30 5.78
C LEU A 143 10.39 21.24 4.99
N MET A 144 9.94 20.00 5.06
CA MET A 144 10.49 18.85 4.32
C MET A 144 9.41 17.93 3.78
N GLN A 145 9.75 17.07 2.82
CA GLN A 145 8.86 16.01 2.36
C GLN A 145 9.05 14.76 3.25
N TYR A 146 7.97 14.21 3.78
CA TYR A 146 7.98 13.03 4.67
C TYR A 146 7.94 11.71 3.90
N GLY A 147 7.55 11.76 2.63
CA GLY A 147 7.59 10.63 1.71
C GLY A 147 6.61 10.84 0.58
N MET A 148 7.11 11.01 -0.65
CA MET A 148 6.27 11.23 -1.84
C MET A 148 5.34 10.03 -2.13
N ASN A 149 5.81 8.82 -1.82
CA ASN A 149 5.09 7.58 -2.14
C ASN A 149 4.10 7.14 -1.06
N LYS A 150 3.97 7.91 0.04
CA LYS A 150 3.03 7.56 1.12
C LYS A 150 1.59 7.87 0.73
N SER A 151 0.67 6.94 0.99
CA SER A 151 -0.77 7.17 0.83
C SER A 151 -1.31 8.10 1.92
N ASN A 152 -2.50 8.68 1.69
CA ASN A 152 -3.21 9.44 2.74
C ASN A 152 -3.48 8.58 3.99
N GLY A 153 -3.76 7.29 3.81
CA GLY A 153 -3.90 6.35 4.93
C GLY A 153 -2.60 6.20 5.74
N GLN A 154 -1.46 6.07 5.07
CA GLN A 154 -0.15 5.98 5.73
C GLN A 154 0.22 7.29 6.44
N LEU A 155 -0.03 8.45 5.82
CA LEU A 155 0.20 9.75 6.46
C LEU A 155 -0.67 9.92 7.71
N ALA A 156 -1.93 9.51 7.65
CA ALA A 156 -2.86 9.57 8.77
C ALA A 156 -2.42 8.66 9.92
N LEU A 157 -1.98 7.44 9.60
CA LEU A 157 -1.53 6.45 10.57
C LEU A 157 -0.18 6.80 11.19
N ASP A 158 0.78 7.30 10.41
CA ASP A 158 2.13 7.58 10.91
C ASP A 158 2.19 8.93 11.60
N TYR A 159 1.59 9.97 11.01
CA TYR A 159 1.80 11.36 11.41
C TYR A 159 0.54 12.07 11.90
N GLY A 160 -0.65 11.51 11.66
CA GLY A 160 -1.91 12.12 12.09
C GLY A 160 -2.31 13.35 11.28
N PHE A 161 -2.02 13.37 9.98
CA PHE A 161 -2.53 14.33 9.00
C PHE A 161 -2.74 13.68 7.62
N VAL A 162 -3.41 14.37 6.70
CA VAL A 162 -3.65 13.97 5.30
C VAL A 162 -3.38 15.15 4.36
N GLU A 163 -3.20 14.87 3.07
CA GLU A 163 -3.08 15.91 2.04
C GLU A 163 -4.35 16.01 1.20
N ARG A 164 -5.04 17.16 1.28
CA ARG A 164 -6.24 17.46 0.46
C ARG A 164 -5.93 17.90 -0.97
N ASN A 165 -4.82 18.60 -1.17
CA ASN A 165 -4.59 19.40 -2.37
C ASN A 165 -3.77 18.63 -3.41
N ARG A 166 -4.43 18.21 -4.49
CA ARG A 166 -3.82 17.60 -5.69
C ARG A 166 -2.97 18.55 -6.54
N LYS A 167 -2.62 19.75 -6.02
CA LYS A 167 -2.03 20.85 -6.80
C LYS A 167 -0.66 20.54 -7.39
N ASN A 168 0.04 19.54 -6.86
CA ASN A 168 1.36 19.14 -7.33
C ASN A 168 1.33 17.86 -8.19
N GLY A 169 0.15 17.37 -8.56
CA GLY A 169 -0.01 16.17 -9.39
C GLY A 169 0.22 14.83 -8.67
N SER A 170 0.67 14.82 -7.42
CA SER A 170 0.80 13.60 -6.62
C SER A 170 -0.57 13.20 -6.05
N ASN A 171 -1.16 12.15 -6.61
CA ASN A 171 -2.33 11.52 -6.01
C ASN A 171 -1.89 10.56 -4.91
N ARG A 172 -2.45 10.72 -3.70
CA ARG A 172 -2.17 9.88 -2.53
C ARG A 172 -3.35 8.99 -2.13
N ASP A 173 -4.44 9.07 -2.90
CA ASP A 173 -5.62 8.24 -2.71
C ASP A 173 -5.30 6.88 -3.34
N ILE A 174 -5.06 5.90 -2.47
CA ILE A 174 -4.65 4.54 -2.82
C ILE A 174 -5.59 3.56 -2.12
N PHE A 175 -5.95 2.49 -2.82
CA PHE A 175 -6.63 1.34 -2.25
C PHE A 175 -5.81 0.08 -2.54
N THR A 176 -5.53 -0.73 -1.51
CA THR A 176 -4.72 -1.95 -1.66
C THR A 176 -5.62 -3.16 -1.77
N LEU A 177 -5.61 -3.86 -2.91
CA LEU A 177 -6.29 -5.16 -3.02
C LEU A 177 -5.37 -6.28 -2.55
N THR A 178 -5.89 -7.12 -1.66
CA THR A 178 -5.23 -8.35 -1.24
C THR A 178 -5.85 -9.51 -2.02
N LEU A 179 -5.03 -10.19 -2.80
CA LEU A 179 -5.42 -11.35 -3.60
C LEU A 179 -4.69 -12.58 -3.09
N GLU A 180 -5.38 -13.71 -3.00
CA GLU A 180 -4.84 -14.94 -2.42
C GLU A 180 -5.19 -16.14 -3.28
N ILE A 181 -4.21 -17.03 -3.47
CA ILE A 181 -4.44 -18.35 -4.04
C ILE A 181 -4.94 -19.26 -2.92
N SER A 182 -6.22 -19.60 -2.93
CA SER A 182 -6.84 -20.40 -1.87
C SER A 182 -6.22 -21.80 -1.75
N GLU A 183 -5.83 -22.22 -0.55
CA GLU A 183 -5.38 -23.59 -0.26
C GLU A 183 -6.43 -24.67 -0.60
N SER A 184 -7.71 -24.28 -0.69
CA SER A 184 -8.78 -25.18 -1.10
C SER A 184 -8.88 -25.39 -2.62
N ASP A 185 -8.09 -24.67 -3.41
CA ASP A 185 -8.09 -24.79 -4.86
C ASP A 185 -7.51 -26.15 -5.29
N PRO A 186 -8.19 -26.93 -6.15
CA PRO A 186 -7.67 -28.20 -6.65
C PRO A 186 -6.29 -28.11 -7.32
N PHE A 187 -5.95 -26.93 -7.84
CA PHE A 187 -4.69 -26.63 -8.51
C PHE A 187 -3.77 -25.74 -7.68
N PHE A 188 -3.97 -25.67 -6.36
CA PHE A 188 -3.21 -24.81 -5.45
C PHE A 188 -1.70 -24.92 -5.66
N ALA A 189 -1.15 -26.14 -5.66
CA ALA A 189 0.29 -26.35 -5.76
C ALA A 189 0.87 -25.86 -7.09
N ASP A 190 0.19 -26.11 -8.21
CA ASP A 190 0.64 -25.67 -9.54
C ASP A 190 0.56 -24.15 -9.67
N LYS A 191 -0.52 -23.53 -9.17
CA LYS A 191 -0.68 -22.07 -9.16
C LYS A 191 0.35 -21.37 -8.28
N LEU A 192 0.61 -21.91 -7.09
CA LEU A 192 1.61 -21.38 -6.18
C LEU A 192 3.01 -21.45 -6.79
N ASP A 193 3.37 -22.59 -7.39
CA ASP A 193 4.64 -22.77 -8.08
C ASP A 193 4.83 -21.74 -9.21
N ILE A 194 3.79 -21.50 -10.02
CA ILE A 194 3.81 -20.45 -11.06
C ILE A 194 3.95 -19.04 -10.45
N ALA A 195 3.25 -18.75 -9.35
CA ALA A 195 3.35 -17.46 -8.67
C ALA A 195 4.76 -17.21 -8.13
N GLU A 196 5.35 -18.18 -7.42
CA GLU A 196 6.70 -18.09 -6.84
C GLU A 196 7.78 -17.92 -7.91
N LEU A 197 7.67 -18.65 -9.03
CA LEU A 197 8.59 -18.51 -10.17
C LEU A 197 8.59 -17.08 -10.76
N ASN A 198 7.51 -16.33 -10.59
CA ASN A 198 7.35 -14.97 -11.09
C ASN A 198 7.45 -13.91 -9.98
N GLY A 199 8.02 -14.27 -8.83
CA GLY A 199 8.29 -13.36 -7.72
C GLY A 199 7.06 -12.93 -6.94
N MET A 200 5.97 -13.69 -7.02
CA MET A 200 4.77 -13.50 -6.22
C MET A 200 4.71 -14.55 -5.11
N GLU A 201 3.97 -14.26 -4.05
CA GLU A 201 3.69 -15.19 -2.96
C GLU A 201 2.25 -15.74 -3.07
N THR A 202 1.86 -16.64 -2.16
CA THR A 202 0.48 -17.14 -2.04
C THR A 202 -0.53 -16.00 -1.90
N THR A 203 -0.15 -14.96 -1.15
CA THR A 203 -0.91 -13.73 -0.97
C THR A 203 -0.14 -12.57 -1.60
N ALA A 204 -0.78 -11.82 -2.48
CA ALA A 204 -0.20 -10.66 -3.14
C ALA A 204 -1.00 -9.39 -2.84
N TYR A 205 -0.30 -8.27 -2.69
CA TYR A 205 -0.87 -6.96 -2.39
C TYR A 205 -0.67 -6.02 -3.59
N PHE A 206 -1.76 -5.44 -4.09
CA PHE A 206 -1.73 -4.54 -5.24
C PHE A 206 -2.27 -3.17 -4.84
N ASP A 207 -1.38 -2.18 -4.82
CA ASP A 207 -1.75 -0.78 -4.58
C ASP A 207 -2.31 -0.16 -5.87
N ILE A 208 -3.55 0.31 -5.80
CA ILE A 208 -4.23 0.99 -6.91
C ILE A 208 -4.33 2.46 -6.55
N THR A 209 -3.60 3.28 -7.29
CA THR A 209 -3.61 4.73 -7.14
C THR A 209 -4.67 5.33 -8.05
N GLN A 210 -5.52 6.21 -7.52
CA GLN A 210 -6.55 6.87 -8.33
C GLN A 210 -5.93 7.58 -9.55
N GLY A 211 -6.53 7.36 -10.72
CA GLY A 211 -6.12 7.91 -12.01
C GLY A 211 -4.97 7.18 -12.70
N GLN A 212 -4.40 6.12 -12.10
CA GLN A 212 -3.34 5.31 -12.71
C GLN A 212 -3.86 4.01 -13.34
N GLY A 213 -5.14 3.67 -13.13
CA GLY A 213 -5.72 2.41 -13.56
C GLY A 213 -5.24 1.19 -12.76
N VAL A 214 -5.73 0.02 -13.16
CA VAL A 214 -5.41 -1.25 -12.49
C VAL A 214 -4.05 -1.79 -12.99
N PRO A 215 -3.13 -2.21 -12.09
CA PRO A 215 -1.84 -2.75 -12.51
C PRO A 215 -1.97 -4.01 -13.39
N GLU A 216 -1.17 -4.11 -14.45
CA GLU A 216 -1.18 -5.30 -15.34
C GLU A 216 -0.77 -6.59 -14.60
N SER A 217 0.13 -6.48 -13.61
CA SER A 217 0.52 -7.59 -12.74
C SER A 217 -0.65 -8.11 -11.91
N MET A 218 -1.55 -7.23 -11.48
CA MET A 218 -2.77 -7.61 -10.76
C MET A 218 -3.70 -8.42 -11.68
N LEU A 219 -3.89 -8.00 -12.93
CA LEU A 219 -4.71 -8.74 -13.89
C LEU A 219 -4.12 -10.13 -14.18
N THR A 220 -2.80 -10.21 -14.33
CA THR A 220 -2.09 -11.48 -14.54
C THR A 220 -2.31 -12.43 -13.36
N PHE A 221 -2.20 -11.92 -12.13
CA PHE A 221 -2.43 -12.70 -10.92
C PHE A 221 -3.90 -13.11 -10.74
N LEU A 222 -4.84 -12.23 -11.06
CA LEU A 222 -6.27 -12.56 -11.07
C LEU A 222 -6.60 -13.68 -12.06
N ARG A 223 -6.00 -13.68 -13.24
CA ARG A 223 -6.14 -14.74 -14.24
C ARG A 223 -5.60 -16.07 -13.73
N LEU A 224 -4.48 -16.06 -13.03
CA LEU A 224 -3.92 -17.24 -12.37
C LEU A 224 -4.87 -17.79 -11.30
N ILE A 225 -5.40 -16.93 -10.41
CA ILE A 225 -6.37 -17.32 -9.38
C ILE A 225 -7.62 -17.92 -10.03
N ALA A 226 -8.15 -17.28 -11.06
CA ALA A 226 -9.36 -17.74 -11.75
C ALA A 226 -9.11 -18.92 -12.72
N LEU A 227 -7.86 -19.36 -12.89
CA LEU A 227 -7.51 -20.41 -13.83
C LEU A 227 -8.07 -21.77 -13.38
N GLY A 228 -8.76 -22.47 -14.27
CA GLY A 228 -9.37 -23.75 -13.93
C GLY A 228 -10.25 -24.26 -15.06
N GLY A 229 -10.96 -25.37 -14.80
CA GLY A 229 -11.89 -25.94 -15.77
C GLY A 229 -11.22 -26.25 -17.11
N THR A 230 -11.73 -25.65 -18.19
CA THR A 230 -11.21 -25.83 -19.56
C THR A 230 -9.84 -25.22 -19.79
N ASP A 231 -9.41 -24.27 -18.96
CA ASP A 231 -8.12 -23.57 -19.10
C ASP A 231 -7.02 -24.19 -18.23
N ALA A 232 -7.35 -25.22 -17.45
CA ALA A 232 -6.40 -25.88 -16.54
C ALA A 232 -5.21 -26.52 -17.28
N PHE A 233 -5.30 -26.77 -18.60
CA PHE A 233 -4.17 -27.25 -19.39
C PHE A 233 -2.96 -26.30 -19.37
N LEU A 234 -3.19 -25.00 -19.12
CA LEU A 234 -2.10 -24.01 -18.98
C LEU A 234 -1.27 -24.22 -17.71
N LEU A 235 -1.73 -25.05 -16.77
CA LEU A 235 -0.99 -25.44 -15.57
C LEU A 235 -0.11 -26.67 -15.80
N GLU A 236 -0.19 -27.31 -16.98
CA GLU A 236 0.66 -28.46 -17.28
C GLU A 236 2.15 -28.07 -17.34
N PRO A 237 3.07 -28.99 -16.99
CA PRO A 237 4.52 -28.70 -16.99
C PRO A 237 5.06 -28.17 -18.32
N LEU A 238 4.40 -28.47 -19.44
CA LEU A 238 4.77 -27.96 -20.77
C LEU A 238 4.70 -26.42 -20.86
N PHE A 239 3.79 -25.79 -20.12
CA PHE A 239 3.58 -24.35 -20.12
C PHE A 239 4.23 -23.64 -18.93
N ARG A 240 4.88 -24.38 -18.01
CA ARG A 240 5.45 -23.84 -16.77
C ARG A 240 6.30 -22.57 -16.98
N ASP A 241 7.10 -22.55 -18.03
CA ASP A 241 8.01 -21.43 -18.33
C ASP A 241 7.34 -20.29 -19.14
N SER A 242 6.18 -20.53 -19.75
CA SER A 242 5.50 -19.56 -20.65
C SER A 242 4.10 -19.15 -20.17
N VAL A 243 3.56 -19.80 -19.15
CA VAL A 243 2.20 -19.58 -18.65
C VAL A 243 2.00 -18.15 -18.18
N TRP A 244 3.00 -17.56 -17.53
CA TRP A 244 2.92 -16.16 -17.07
C TRP A 244 2.74 -15.18 -18.23
N GLU A 245 3.45 -15.39 -19.34
CA GLU A 245 3.27 -14.60 -20.57
C GLU A 245 1.89 -14.82 -21.20
N HIS A 246 1.33 -16.02 -21.07
CA HIS A 246 -0.03 -16.28 -21.55
C HIS A 246 -1.09 -15.60 -20.68
N LEU A 247 -0.84 -15.51 -19.37
CA LEU A 247 -1.70 -14.85 -18.38
C LEU A 247 -1.59 -13.32 -18.43
N SER A 248 -0.55 -12.74 -19.01
CA SER A 248 -0.49 -11.28 -19.21
C SER A 248 -1.54 -10.79 -20.22
N LEU A 249 -2.08 -11.71 -21.03
CA LEU A 249 -3.17 -11.47 -21.98
C LEU A 249 -4.43 -12.25 -21.60
N PRO A 250 -5.61 -11.90 -22.14
CA PRO A 250 -6.84 -12.59 -21.82
C PRO A 250 -6.78 -14.10 -22.08
N VAL A 251 -7.23 -14.93 -21.14
CA VAL A 251 -7.11 -16.40 -21.25
C VAL A 251 -8.26 -16.98 -22.06
N SER A 252 -9.46 -16.89 -21.51
CA SER A 252 -10.71 -17.38 -22.08
C SER A 252 -11.84 -16.43 -21.70
N GLN A 253 -12.96 -16.55 -22.41
CA GLN A 253 -14.14 -15.77 -22.06
C GLN A 253 -14.49 -16.08 -20.59
N GLU A 254 -14.68 -17.33 -20.22
CA GLU A 254 -15.06 -17.78 -18.87
C GLU A 254 -14.15 -17.24 -17.76
N ASN A 255 -12.82 -17.32 -17.94
CA ASN A 255 -11.84 -16.83 -16.98
C ASN A 255 -12.00 -15.32 -16.75
N GLU A 256 -12.10 -14.53 -17.82
CA GLU A 256 -12.29 -13.07 -17.72
C GLU A 256 -13.63 -12.70 -17.04
N ALA A 257 -14.71 -13.46 -17.28
CA ALA A 257 -15.97 -13.23 -16.55
C ALA A 257 -15.84 -13.50 -15.06
N ALA A 258 -15.13 -14.57 -14.68
CA ALA A 258 -14.95 -14.93 -13.29
C ALA A 258 -14.20 -13.82 -12.55
N ILE A 259 -13.12 -13.30 -13.16
CA ILE A 259 -12.35 -12.18 -12.61
C ILE A 259 -13.22 -10.94 -12.44
N CYS A 260 -13.89 -10.50 -13.50
CA CYS A 260 -14.72 -9.29 -13.44
C CYS A 260 -15.79 -9.41 -12.37
N LYS A 261 -16.45 -10.57 -12.28
CA LYS A 261 -17.47 -10.81 -11.26
C LYS A 261 -16.89 -10.68 -9.86
N VAL A 262 -15.77 -11.35 -9.57
CA VAL A 262 -15.12 -11.31 -8.24
C VAL A 262 -14.72 -9.89 -7.86
N VAL A 263 -14.10 -9.14 -8.78
CA VAL A 263 -13.68 -7.76 -8.52
C VAL A 263 -14.87 -6.84 -8.31
N LEU A 264 -15.89 -6.91 -9.16
CA LEU A 264 -17.09 -6.07 -9.05
C LEU A 264 -17.89 -6.37 -7.77
N ASP A 265 -18.10 -7.65 -7.45
CA ASP A 265 -18.78 -8.07 -6.22
C ASP A 265 -17.98 -7.58 -4.98
N GLY A 266 -16.65 -7.68 -5.02
CA GLY A 266 -15.76 -7.18 -3.97
C GLY A 266 -15.81 -5.66 -3.79
N CYS A 267 -15.75 -4.90 -4.90
CA CYS A 267 -15.88 -3.44 -4.89
C CYS A 267 -17.26 -3.02 -4.34
N GLN A 268 -18.34 -3.64 -4.81
CA GLN A 268 -19.70 -3.36 -4.36
C GLN A 268 -19.88 -3.64 -2.87
N SER A 269 -19.37 -4.79 -2.40
CA SER A 269 -19.41 -5.17 -0.99
C SER A 269 -18.64 -4.16 -0.13
N THR A 270 -17.44 -3.78 -0.56
CA THR A 270 -16.59 -2.82 0.17
C THR A 270 -17.23 -1.43 0.22
N LEU A 271 -17.74 -0.93 -0.92
CA LEU A 271 -18.44 0.35 -1.02
C LEU A 271 -19.68 0.41 -0.10
N SER A 272 -20.39 -0.70 0.06
CA SER A 272 -21.54 -0.78 0.97
C SER A 272 -21.16 -0.72 2.46
N GLY A 273 -19.90 -0.98 2.80
CA GLY A 273 -19.39 -0.96 4.17
C GLY A 273 -19.13 0.44 4.73
N TYR A 274 -19.02 1.46 3.87
CA TYR A 274 -18.82 2.85 4.29
C TYR A 274 -20.11 3.44 4.86
N GLY A 275 -19.97 4.28 5.89
CA GLY A 275 -21.10 4.95 6.53
C GLY A 275 -21.63 6.18 5.79
N THR A 276 -20.93 6.65 4.75
CA THR A 276 -21.23 7.88 4.00
C THR A 276 -21.01 7.69 2.50
N THR A 277 -21.71 8.47 1.69
CA THR A 277 -21.51 8.52 0.22
C THR A 277 -20.36 9.46 -0.16
N ILE A 278 -19.95 9.42 -1.43
CA ILE A 278 -18.93 10.34 -1.97
C ILE A 278 -19.42 11.79 -1.90
N GLU A 279 -20.66 12.04 -2.27
CA GLU A 279 -21.26 13.37 -2.31
C GLU A 279 -21.34 14.00 -0.91
N GLU A 280 -21.66 13.18 0.10
CA GLU A 280 -21.67 13.62 1.50
C GLU A 280 -20.28 14.05 1.98
N ASP A 281 -19.23 13.31 1.58
CA ASP A 281 -17.86 13.61 1.96
C ASP A 281 -17.27 14.80 1.22
N GLU A 282 -17.59 14.96 -0.06
CA GLU A 282 -17.25 16.15 -0.83
C GLU A 282 -17.92 17.40 -0.22
N ALA A 283 -19.21 17.29 0.14
CA ALA A 283 -19.93 18.37 0.82
C ALA A 283 -19.35 18.69 2.21
N LEU A 284 -18.84 17.68 2.92
CA LEU A 284 -18.20 17.85 4.22
C LEU A 284 -16.84 18.56 4.08
N LEU A 285 -16.02 18.15 3.10
CA LEU A 285 -14.71 18.74 2.81
C LEU A 285 -14.81 20.16 2.26
N GLY A 286 -15.96 20.58 1.74
CA GLY A 286 -16.26 21.97 1.39
C GLY A 286 -16.36 22.92 2.60
N ARG A 287 -16.32 22.40 3.84
CA ARG A 287 -16.43 23.17 5.09
C ARG A 287 -15.10 23.21 5.84
N LYS A 288 -15.01 24.09 6.84
CA LYS A 288 -13.90 24.05 7.81
C LYS A 288 -14.17 22.93 8.81
N LEU A 289 -13.38 21.87 8.74
CA LEU A 289 -13.45 20.72 9.63
C LEU A 289 -12.38 20.79 10.71
N ASP A 290 -12.58 20.07 11.80
CA ASP A 290 -11.49 19.71 12.69
C ASP A 290 -10.56 18.69 12.00
N ALA A 291 -9.32 18.60 12.46
CA ALA A 291 -8.31 17.75 11.84
C ALA A 291 -8.70 16.25 11.82
N ARG A 292 -9.52 15.79 12.78
CA ARG A 292 -9.86 14.37 12.90
C ARG A 292 -10.92 14.00 11.88
N LEU A 293 -11.97 14.80 11.79
CA LEU A 293 -13.02 14.63 10.79
C LEU A 293 -12.47 14.86 9.37
N GLU A 294 -11.50 15.75 9.21
CA GLU A 294 -10.75 15.92 7.97
C GLU A 294 -10.05 14.63 7.54
N ILE A 295 -9.28 13.99 8.42
CA ILE A 295 -8.57 12.74 8.12
C ILE A 295 -9.56 11.66 7.69
N ALA A 296 -10.67 11.54 8.43
CA ALA A 296 -11.69 10.55 8.11
C ALA A 296 -12.32 10.82 6.74
N ALA A 297 -12.77 12.06 6.49
CA ALA A 297 -13.42 12.47 5.26
C ALA A 297 -12.51 12.34 4.03
N VAL A 298 -11.25 12.77 4.11
CA VAL A 298 -10.30 12.66 2.99
C VAL A 298 -10.02 11.20 2.67
N THR A 299 -9.75 10.37 3.69
CA THR A 299 -9.37 8.97 3.47
C THR A 299 -10.54 8.18 2.88
N ARG A 300 -11.73 8.29 3.48
CA ARG A 300 -12.91 7.54 3.00
C ARG A 300 -13.40 8.03 1.63
N LEU A 301 -13.23 9.31 1.31
CA LEU A 301 -13.50 9.82 -0.03
C LEU A 301 -12.51 9.22 -1.05
N GLY A 302 -11.21 9.29 -0.75
CA GLY A 302 -10.16 8.77 -1.61
C GLY A 302 -10.33 7.28 -1.91
N GLU A 303 -10.52 6.46 -0.88
CA GLU A 303 -10.76 5.02 -1.04
C GLU A 303 -12.02 4.73 -1.87
N LYS A 304 -13.14 5.41 -1.61
CA LYS A 304 -14.37 5.24 -2.40
C LYS A 304 -14.18 5.63 -3.87
N GLN A 305 -13.45 6.71 -4.14
CA GLN A 305 -13.18 7.14 -5.51
C GLN A 305 -12.30 6.14 -6.26
N VAL A 306 -11.27 5.58 -5.61
CA VAL A 306 -10.44 4.51 -6.19
C VAL A 306 -11.31 3.27 -6.48
N LEU A 307 -12.14 2.85 -5.53
CA LEU A 307 -13.03 1.70 -5.71
C LEU A 307 -14.03 1.89 -6.87
N GLN A 308 -14.61 3.08 -7.01
CA GLN A 308 -15.48 3.40 -8.14
C GLN A 308 -14.74 3.39 -9.48
N GLU A 309 -13.49 3.87 -9.51
CA GLU A 309 -12.66 3.82 -10.71
C GLU A 309 -12.38 2.37 -11.12
N ILE A 310 -12.01 1.51 -10.17
CA ILE A 310 -11.82 0.07 -10.40
C ILE A 310 -13.11 -0.54 -10.95
N GLN A 311 -14.25 -0.28 -10.30
CA GLN A 311 -15.55 -0.81 -10.72
C GLN A 311 -15.86 -0.41 -12.17
N LYS A 312 -15.69 0.87 -12.49
CA LYS A 312 -15.91 1.40 -13.84
C LYS A 312 -14.97 0.76 -14.86
N SER A 313 -13.68 0.60 -14.55
CA SER A 313 -12.72 -0.06 -15.44
C SER A 313 -13.13 -1.50 -15.76
N PHE A 314 -13.58 -2.27 -14.76
CA PHE A 314 -14.03 -3.64 -14.97
C PHE A 314 -15.41 -3.73 -15.67
N GLU A 315 -16.32 -2.78 -15.44
CA GLU A 315 -17.57 -2.67 -16.19
C GLU A 315 -17.31 -2.39 -17.68
N GLU A 316 -16.42 -1.45 -18.01
CA GLU A 316 -15.99 -1.17 -19.38
C GLU A 316 -15.28 -2.37 -20.01
N TYR A 317 -14.48 -3.10 -19.23
CA TYR A 317 -13.81 -4.31 -19.68
C TYR A 317 -14.82 -5.43 -20.03
N ILE A 318 -15.88 -5.61 -19.24
CA ILE A 318 -16.98 -6.55 -19.57
C ILE A 318 -17.64 -6.18 -20.91
N VAL A 319 -17.92 -4.89 -21.13
CA VAL A 319 -18.59 -4.43 -22.36
C VAL A 319 -17.72 -4.72 -23.60
N ASN A 320 -16.40 -4.61 -23.47
CA ASN A 320 -15.45 -4.84 -24.56
C ASN A 320 -14.97 -6.29 -24.68
N ARG A 321 -15.55 -7.22 -23.91
CA ARG A 321 -15.09 -8.62 -23.80
C ARG A 321 -15.14 -9.39 -25.13
N ASP A 322 -16.08 -9.10 -26.01
CA ASP A 322 -16.19 -9.75 -27.31
C ASP A 322 -15.13 -9.25 -28.33
N GLN A 323 -14.41 -8.18 -28.00
CA GLN A 323 -13.31 -7.64 -28.81
C GLN A 323 -11.94 -8.13 -28.33
N LEU A 324 -11.89 -8.86 -27.21
CA LEU A 324 -10.66 -9.40 -26.66
C LEU A 324 -10.22 -10.62 -27.46
N GLU A 325 -8.93 -10.68 -27.78
CA GLU A 325 -8.35 -11.86 -28.41
C GLU A 325 -7.89 -12.84 -27.33
N TYR A 326 -8.50 -14.02 -27.28
CA TYR A 326 -8.23 -15.05 -26.27
C TYR A 326 -7.10 -16.00 -26.67
N TYR A 327 -6.65 -16.85 -25.73
CA TYR A 327 -5.53 -17.76 -25.94
C TYR A 327 -5.68 -18.62 -27.22
N GLN A 328 -6.85 -19.22 -27.43
CA GLN A 328 -7.07 -20.08 -28.60
C GLN A 328 -6.99 -19.30 -29.91
N GLU A 329 -7.53 -18.08 -29.96
CA GLU A 329 -7.48 -17.23 -31.16
C GLU A 329 -6.04 -16.79 -31.48
N ARG A 330 -5.29 -16.38 -30.46
CA ARG A 330 -3.86 -16.04 -30.60
C ARG A 330 -3.04 -17.21 -31.12
N ARG A 331 -3.31 -18.43 -30.63
CA ARG A 331 -2.64 -19.65 -31.09
C ARG A 331 -2.94 -19.95 -32.56
N LEU A 332 -4.17 -19.74 -33.01
CA LEU A 332 -4.57 -19.98 -34.40
C LEU A 332 -3.95 -18.97 -35.39
N LYS A 333 -3.68 -17.74 -34.98
CA LYS A 333 -3.02 -16.73 -35.85
C LYS A 333 -1.61 -17.14 -36.29
N ASN A 334 -0.91 -17.91 -35.47
CA ASN A 334 0.44 -18.39 -35.76
C ASN A 334 0.46 -19.65 -36.66
N LEU A 335 -0.69 -20.09 -37.21
CA LEU A 335 -0.77 -21.29 -38.03
C LEU A 335 -0.15 -21.15 -39.43
N GLY A 336 0.17 -19.94 -39.89
CA GLY A 336 0.80 -19.74 -41.20
C GLY A 336 -0.04 -20.30 -42.37
N LEU A 337 -1.37 -20.22 -42.28
CA LEU A 337 -2.29 -20.79 -43.28
C LEU A 337 -2.12 -20.24 -44.71
N MET A 338 -1.41 -19.12 -44.86
CA MET A 338 -0.98 -18.52 -46.14
C MET A 338 0.54 -18.68 -46.34
N GLY A 339 1.09 -19.86 -46.06
CA GLY A 339 2.47 -20.23 -46.41
C GLY A 339 2.61 -20.59 -47.89
N GLU A 340 3.84 -20.70 -48.38
CA GLU A 340 4.11 -21.23 -49.73
C GLU A 340 3.55 -22.65 -49.86
N ILE A 341 3.01 -22.99 -51.04
CA ILE A 341 2.56 -24.36 -51.34
C ILE A 341 3.76 -25.28 -51.10
N GLY A 342 3.74 -26.06 -50.03
CA GLY A 342 4.83 -26.98 -49.69
C GLY A 342 5.15 -27.82 -50.92
N GLU A 343 6.42 -27.82 -51.35
CA GLU A 343 6.87 -28.63 -52.46
C GLU A 343 6.40 -30.07 -52.24
N ILE A 344 5.73 -30.64 -53.24
CA ILE A 344 5.32 -32.04 -53.23
C ILE A 344 6.61 -32.87 -53.22
N ILE A 345 6.99 -33.37 -52.04
CA ILE A 345 8.16 -34.24 -51.89
C ILE A 345 7.78 -35.60 -52.49
N PHE A 346 8.15 -35.82 -53.75
CA PHE A 346 8.10 -37.15 -54.35
C PHE A 346 9.15 -38.03 -53.67
N TRP A 347 8.69 -38.97 -52.84
CA TRP A 347 9.51 -40.09 -52.40
C TRP A 347 9.73 -41.04 -53.58
N GLU A 348 10.84 -40.89 -54.30
CA GLU A 348 11.31 -41.95 -55.20
C GLU A 348 12.06 -43.02 -54.37
N PRO A 349 11.63 -44.29 -54.41
CA PRO A 349 12.35 -45.37 -53.76
C PRO A 349 13.60 -45.70 -54.57
N LYS A 350 14.77 -45.72 -53.89
CA LYS A 350 16.02 -46.26 -54.44
C LYS A 350 16.06 -47.78 -54.38
#